data_AF-A0A7S4UU71-F1
#
_entry.id   AF-A0A7S4UU71-F1
#
_cell.length_a   1.000
_cell.length_b   1.000
_cell.length_c   1.000
_cell.angle_alpha   90.00
_cell.angle_beta   90.00
_cell.angle_gamma   90.00
#
_symmetry.space_group_name_H-M   'P 1'
#
loop_
_entity.id
_entity.type
_entity.pdbx_description
1 polymer ?
#
loop_
_entity_poly.entity_id
_entity_poly.type
_entity_poly.pdbx_seq_one_letter_code
_entity_poly.pdbx_strand_id
1 'polypeptide(L)'
;LLLERLQAKEHACTVGLFVNLAKGWTHPLRLTMKQFFLSYEIGMQTGAIHDAMMCAIAYCYNGFFSGIDLLTLEKDVRRFREQMSEYKQKVAIYQSTPLAQTVLNLI
;
A
#
# COMPACT_ATOMS: atom_id res chain seq x y z
N LEU A 1 -6.70 6.48 18.60
CA LEU A 1 -5.67 5.41 18.65
C LEU A 1 -4.58 5.77 19.67
N LEU A 2 -3.89 4.79 20.28
CA LEU A 2 -2.78 5.02 21.23
C LEU A 2 -1.72 6.01 20.67
N LEU A 3 -1.48 5.96 19.36
CA LEU A 3 -0.59 6.87 18.64
C LEU A 3 -1.01 8.35 18.70
N GLU A 4 -2.32 8.64 18.68
CA GLU A 4 -2.82 10.01 18.82
C GLU A 4 -2.63 10.53 20.25
N ARG A 5 -2.78 9.65 21.25
CA ARG A 5 -2.50 9.99 22.65
C ARG A 5 -1.01 10.24 22.90
N LEU A 6 -0.13 9.60 22.15
CA LEU A 6 1.32 9.73 22.25
C LEU A 6 1.91 10.81 21.33
N GLN A 7 1.08 11.55 20.58
CA GLN A 7 1.49 12.51 19.54
C GLN A 7 2.47 11.94 18.48
N ALA A 8 2.54 10.61 18.36
CA ALA A 8 3.48 9.90 17.51
C ALA A 8 2.88 9.59 16.12
N LYS A 9 2.29 10.60 15.48
CA LYS A 9 1.65 10.43 14.16
C LYS A 9 2.63 9.97 13.08
N GLU A 10 3.90 10.33 13.21
CA GLU A 10 4.98 9.94 12.30
C GLU A 10 5.16 8.43 12.19
N HIS A 11 4.87 7.68 13.26
CA HIS A 11 4.95 6.22 13.28
C HIS A 11 3.64 5.53 12.90
N ALA A 12 2.56 6.29 12.69
CA ALA A 12 1.25 5.71 12.43
C ALA A 12 1.20 4.95 11.09
N CYS A 13 1.95 5.41 10.09
CA CYS A 13 2.09 4.70 8.82
C CYS A 13 2.76 3.33 9.03
N THR A 14 3.94 3.31 9.67
CA THR A 14 4.71 2.09 9.95
C THR A 14 3.90 1.09 10.76
N VAL A 15 3.27 1.53 11.86
CA VAL A 15 2.42 0.67 12.70
C VAL A 15 1.21 0.17 11.90
N GLY A 16 0.59 1.05 11.11
CA GLY A 16 -0.51 0.69 10.23
C GLY A 16 -0.13 -0.42 9.25
N LEU A 17 1.03 -0.31 8.58
CA LEU A 17 1.55 -1.32 7.66
C LEU A 17 1.59 -2.71 8.32
N PHE A 18 2.29 -2.84 9.44
CA PHE A 18 2.49 -4.14 10.10
C PHE A 18 1.20 -4.70 10.70
N VAL A 19 0.37 -3.86 11.31
CA VAL A 19 -0.93 -4.29 11.86
C VAL A 19 -1.84 -4.80 10.74
N ASN A 20 -1.88 -4.11 9.59
CA ASN A 20 -2.74 -4.50 8.49
C ASN A 20 -2.24 -5.77 7.78
N LEU A 21 -0.92 -5.98 7.70
CA LEU A 21 -0.34 -7.24 7.25
C LEU A 21 -0.77 -8.41 8.14
N ALA A 22 -0.70 -8.24 9.47
CA ALA A 22 -1.15 -9.25 10.42
C ALA A 22 -2.67 -9.51 10.33
N LYS A 23 -3.48 -8.48 10.12
CA LYS A 23 -4.95 -8.62 9.98
C LYS A 23 -5.35 -9.43 8.77
N GLY A 24 -4.57 -9.42 7.68
CA GLY A 24 -4.86 -10.23 6.49
C GLY A 24 -4.95 -11.74 6.75
N TRP A 25 -4.36 -12.23 7.85
CA TRP A 25 -4.43 -13.63 8.26
C TRP A 25 -5.75 -14.01 8.95
N THR A 26 -6.46 -13.02 9.50
CA THR A 26 -7.67 -13.24 10.31
C THR A 26 -8.91 -12.58 9.71
N HIS A 27 -8.74 -11.70 8.74
CA HIS A 27 -9.81 -10.93 8.11
C HIS A 27 -9.70 -10.98 6.59
N PRO A 28 -10.82 -10.89 5.85
CA PRO A 28 -10.81 -10.80 4.39
C PRO A 28 -9.91 -9.66 3.87
N LEU A 29 -9.07 -9.96 2.89
CA LEU A 29 -8.10 -9.00 2.32
C LEU A 29 -8.77 -7.70 1.85
N ARG A 30 -9.98 -7.78 1.27
CA ARG A 30 -10.75 -6.61 0.82
C ARG A 30 -11.01 -5.59 1.93
N LEU A 31 -11.18 -6.04 3.19
CA LEU A 31 -11.36 -5.14 4.33
C LEU A 31 -10.06 -4.45 4.74
N THR A 32 -8.93 -5.14 4.57
CA THR A 32 -7.60 -4.59 4.91
C THR A 32 -7.12 -3.55 3.91
N MET A 33 -7.58 -3.59 2.65
CA MET A 33 -7.19 -2.62 1.61
C MET A 33 -7.43 -1.18 2.03
N LYS A 34 -8.61 -0.86 2.56
CA LYS A 34 -8.93 0.50 3.04
C LYS A 34 -7.95 0.97 4.13
N GLN A 35 -7.50 0.05 4.97
CA GLN A 35 -6.58 0.37 6.06
C GLN A 35 -5.16 0.61 5.54
N PHE A 36 -4.70 -0.12 4.51
CA PHE A 36 -3.45 0.17 3.82
C PHE A 36 -3.48 1.53 3.12
N PHE A 37 -4.57 1.85 2.43
CA PHE A 37 -4.70 3.16 1.78
C PHE A 37 -4.68 4.32 2.78
N LEU A 38 -5.41 4.19 3.90
CA LEU A 38 -5.35 5.18 4.98
C LEU A 38 -3.94 5.34 5.55
N SER A 39 -3.23 4.23 5.75
CA SER A 39 -1.85 4.26 6.27
C SER A 39 -0.89 4.91 5.27
N TYR A 40 -1.10 4.67 3.98
CA TYR A 40 -0.40 5.37 2.89
C TYR A 40 -0.64 6.89 2.95
N GLU A 41 -1.90 7.34 3.05
CA GLU A 41 -2.22 8.77 3.11
C GLU A 41 -1.56 9.46 4.31
N ILE A 42 -1.60 8.80 5.48
CA ILE A 42 -0.91 9.29 6.68
C ILE A 42 0.60 9.40 6.42
N GLY A 43 1.22 8.35 5.85
CA GLY A 43 2.66 8.36 5.57
C GLY A 43 3.07 9.45 4.56
N MET A 44 2.22 9.74 3.58
CA MET A 44 2.42 10.85 2.64
C MET A 44 2.35 12.21 3.35
N GLN A 45 1.44 12.37 4.32
CA GLN A 45 1.29 13.63 5.09
C GLN A 45 2.42 13.83 6.12
N THR A 46 2.93 12.75 6.72
CA THR A 46 3.95 12.80 7.77
C THR A 46 5.37 12.66 7.25
N GLY A 47 5.56 12.50 5.95
CA GLY A 47 6.89 12.29 5.34
C GLY A 47 7.47 10.89 5.54
N ALA A 48 6.69 9.93 6.03
CA ALA A 48 7.09 8.52 6.13
C ALA A 48 6.98 7.83 4.75
N ILE A 49 7.71 8.36 3.77
CA ILE A 49 7.55 8.03 2.34
C ILE A 49 7.82 6.55 2.06
N HIS A 50 8.86 5.97 2.67
CA HIS A 50 9.18 4.55 2.48
C HIS A 50 8.00 3.66 2.88
N ASP A 51 7.47 3.86 4.09
CA ASP A 51 6.37 3.06 4.62
C ASP A 51 5.07 3.32 3.86
N ALA A 52 4.85 4.55 3.38
CA ALA A 52 3.73 4.87 2.52
C ALA A 52 3.79 4.03 1.22
N MET A 53 4.94 3.97 0.55
CA MET A 53 5.08 3.16 -0.66
C MET A 53 4.88 1.66 -0.38
N MET A 54 5.33 1.16 0.77
CA MET A 54 5.06 -0.22 1.18
C MET A 54 3.56 -0.46 1.39
N CYS A 55 2.84 0.50 1.98
CA CYS A 55 1.38 0.42 2.13
C CYS A 55 0.67 0.41 0.77
N ALA A 56 1.12 1.23 -0.19
CA ALA A 56 0.58 1.26 -1.54
C ALA A 56 0.78 -0.08 -2.28
N ILE A 57 1.96 -0.68 -2.13
CA ILE A 57 2.24 -2.02 -2.68
C ILE A 57 1.30 -3.05 -2.07
N ALA A 58 1.17 -3.08 -0.74
CA ALA A 58 0.30 -4.01 -0.03
C ALA A 58 -1.18 -3.84 -0.42
N TYR A 59 -1.63 -2.59 -0.61
CA TYR A 59 -2.96 -2.29 -1.15
C TYR A 59 -3.17 -2.95 -2.51
N CYS A 60 -2.23 -2.80 -3.45
CA CYS A 60 -2.34 -3.37 -4.79
C CYS A 60 -2.31 -4.91 -4.79
N TYR A 61 -1.42 -5.53 -4.01
CA TYR A 61 -1.39 -6.99 -3.88
C TYR A 61 -2.69 -7.54 -3.30
N ASN A 62 -3.22 -6.89 -2.26
CA ASN A 62 -4.50 -7.31 -1.69
C ASN A 62 -5.67 -7.06 -2.65
N GLY A 63 -5.61 -6.01 -3.48
CA GLY A 63 -6.55 -5.78 -4.57
C GLY A 63 -6.56 -6.94 -5.57
N PHE A 64 -5.38 -7.36 -6.02
CA PHE A 64 -5.21 -8.50 -6.91
C PHE A 64 -5.81 -9.78 -6.33
N PHE A 65 -5.37 -10.18 -5.13
CA PHE A 65 -5.83 -11.43 -4.51
C PHE A 65 -7.28 -11.41 -4.04
N SER A 66 -7.89 -10.23 -3.88
CA SER A 66 -9.32 -10.10 -3.54
C SER A 66 -10.24 -9.96 -4.77
N GLY A 67 -9.69 -10.12 -5.97
CA GLY A 67 -10.44 -10.13 -7.23
C GLY A 67 -11.00 -8.76 -7.62
N ILE A 68 -10.24 -7.68 -7.36
CA ILE A 68 -10.55 -6.39 -7.96
C ILE A 68 -10.38 -6.49 -9.48
N ASP A 69 -11.25 -5.80 -10.22
CA ASP A 69 -11.17 -5.68 -11.67
C ASP A 69 -9.76 -5.26 -12.13
N LEU A 70 -9.21 -6.00 -13.11
CA LEU A 70 -7.81 -5.85 -13.51
C LEU A 70 -7.53 -4.49 -14.17
N LEU A 71 -8.47 -3.95 -14.95
CA LEU A 71 -8.32 -2.62 -15.56
C LEU A 71 -8.31 -1.51 -14.50
N THR A 72 -9.09 -1.68 -13.44
CA THR A 72 -9.09 -0.76 -12.28
C THR A 72 -7.78 -0.88 -11.51
N LEU A 73 -7.34 -2.10 -11.23
CA LEU A 73 -6.10 -2.36 -10.49
C LEU A 73 -4.85 -1.88 -11.26
N GLU A 74 -4.84 -2.01 -12.58
CA GLU A 74 -3.74 -1.52 -13.43
C GLU A 74 -3.54 -0.01 -13.27
N LYS A 75 -4.63 0.76 -13.25
CA LYS A 75 -4.58 2.22 -13.04
C LYS A 75 -4.00 2.56 -11.67
N ASP A 76 -4.42 1.86 -10.62
CA ASP A 76 -3.91 2.06 -9.27
C ASP A 76 -2.42 1.71 -9.18
N VAL A 77 -2.01 0.56 -9.71
CA VAL A 77 -0.61 0.12 -9.74
C VAL A 77 0.26 1.11 -10.52
N ARG A 78 -0.19 1.57 -11.69
CA ARG A 78 0.53 2.58 -12.49
C ARG A 78 0.70 3.88 -11.71
N ARG A 79 -0.38 4.41 -11.13
CA ARG A 79 -0.35 5.63 -10.31
C ARG A 79 0.66 5.52 -9.17
N PHE A 80 0.63 4.43 -8.40
CA PHE A 80 1.55 4.28 -7.27
C PHE A 80 3.00 4.11 -7.74
N ARG A 81 3.25 3.44 -8.88
CA ARG A 81 4.60 3.32 -9.43
C ARG A 81 5.15 4.65 -9.94
N GLU A 82 4.31 5.50 -10.54
CA GLU A 82 4.69 6.87 -10.92
C GLU A 82 5.12 7.67 -9.68
N GLN A 83 4.35 7.59 -8.60
CA GLN A 83 4.72 8.23 -7.32
C GLN A 83 6.01 7.63 -6.74
N MET A 84 6.19 6.31 -6.75
CA MET A 84 7.45 5.70 -6.29
C MET A 84 8.66 6.21 -7.08
N SER A 85 8.49 6.48 -8.38
CA SER A 85 9.52 7.09 -9.23
C SER A 85 9.82 8.53 -8.82
N GLU A 86 8.79 9.35 -8.64
CA GLU A 86 8.91 10.74 -8.17
C GLU A 86 9.70 10.85 -6.87
N TYR A 87 9.40 9.97 -5.90
CA TYR A 87 10.06 9.91 -4.60
C TYR A 87 11.34 9.05 -4.58
N LYS A 88 11.83 8.61 -5.74
CA LYS A 88 13.07 7.83 -5.92
C LYS A 88 13.11 6.52 -5.10
N GLN A 89 11.95 5.92 -4.84
CA GLN A 89 11.79 4.69 -4.05
C GLN A 89 12.07 3.44 -4.90
N LYS A 90 13.34 3.22 -5.27
CA LYS A 90 13.76 2.13 -6.15
C LYS A 90 13.36 0.73 -5.65
N VAL A 91 13.45 0.50 -4.33
CA VAL A 91 13.08 -0.78 -3.72
C VAL A 91 11.58 -1.06 -3.91
N ALA A 92 10.74 -0.05 -3.70
CA ALA A 92 9.30 -0.15 -3.92
C ALA A 92 8.95 -0.41 -5.40
N ILE A 93 9.64 0.25 -6.33
CA ILE A 93 9.49 -0.03 -7.77
C ILE A 93 9.84 -1.48 -8.08
N TYR A 94 10.96 -1.98 -7.56
CA TYR A 94 11.38 -3.37 -7.78
C TYR A 94 10.34 -4.37 -7.23
N GLN A 95 9.87 -4.16 -6.00
CA GLN A 95 8.89 -5.06 -5.35
C GLN A 95 7.49 -5.01 -5.99
N SER A 96 7.09 -3.88 -6.58
CA SER A 96 5.81 -3.74 -7.29
C SER A 96 5.85 -4.26 -8.73
N THR A 97 7.04 -4.46 -9.29
CA THR A 97 7.20 -4.83 -10.71
C THR A 97 6.59 -6.19 -11.06
N PRO A 98 6.75 -7.27 -10.27
CA PRO A 98 6.10 -8.55 -10.55
C PRO A 98 4.57 -8.39 -10.66
N LEU A 99 3.96 -7.72 -9.69
CA LEU A 99 2.52 -7.48 -9.68
C LEU A 99 2.07 -6.67 -10.90
N ALA A 100 2.78 -5.59 -11.22
CA ALA A 100 2.45 -4.75 -12.37
C ALA A 100 2.46 -5.56 -13.68
N GLN A 101 3.48 -6.39 -13.88
CA GLN A 101 3.56 -7.24 -15.06
C GLN A 101 2.47 -8.32 -15.07
N THR A 102 2.19 -8.95 -13.92
CA THR A 102 1.11 -9.93 -13.79
C THR A 102 -0.25 -9.33 -14.16
N VAL A 103 -0.56 -8.14 -13.65
CA VAL A 103 -1.81 -7.44 -13.97
C VAL A 103 -1.91 -7.16 -15.47
N LEU A 104 -0.84 -6.61 -16.07
CA LEU A 104 -0.82 -6.33 -17.51
C LEU A 104 -0.95 -7.58 -18.38
N ASN A 105 -0.40 -8.71 -17.95
CA ASN A 105 -0.45 -9.97 -18.70
C ASN A 105 -1.82 -10.67 -18.63
N LEU A 106 -2.67 -10.32 -17.65
CA LEU A 106 -3.95 -10.97 -17.40
C LEU A 106 -5.16 -10.13 -17.86
N ILE A 107 -4.92 -8.90 -18.33
CA ILE A 107 -5.92 -8.05 -19.01
C ILE A 107 -6.08 -8.51 -20.46
#